data_AF-A0A845ZF74-F1
#
_entry.id   AF-A0A845ZF74-F1
#
_cell.length_a   1.000
_cell.length_b   1.000
_cell.length_c   1.000
_cell.angle_alpha   90.00
_cell.angle_beta   90.00
_cell.angle_gamma   90.00
#
_symmetry.space_group_name_H-M   'P 1'
#
loop_
_entity.id
_entity.type
_entity.pdbx_description
1 polymer ?
#
loop_
_entity_poly.entity_id
_entity_poly.type
_entity_poly.pdbx_seq_one_letter_code
_entity_poly.pdbx_strand_id
1 'polypeptide(L)'
;AEVFRGEKLINTMGSGEVFGEVSLLTGEPRSATVIAQTPMELYQLHQEHFNHVLSWSPHLAWALSRSLARRLQFATDSRVAIEHKLDRWRQQLITQAELDLLIREDPAILEKLVKNSAPFAIVIGTLIDNIPESAVIGMNAGDSHFSLSFLLAVFISNFPEALSSATGMKQAGTKTTQILGLWMGAVMLCGICAVAGHVLESHTPELFIALAQATAGGAILAMLASTMMPEAYELGGSSVVLSTIMGFLFAFFMSSMS
;
A
#
# COMPACT_ATOMS: atom_id res chain seq x y z
N ALA A 1 -0.08 -43.55 -17.11
CA ALA A 1 0.37 -44.06 -15.80
C ALA A 1 -0.80 -44.06 -14.83
N GLU A 2 -0.79 -44.88 -13.79
CA GLU A 2 -1.84 -44.89 -12.77
C GLU A 2 -1.30 -44.37 -11.43
N VAL A 3 -2.10 -43.61 -10.70
CA VAL A 3 -1.71 -42.94 -9.45
C VAL A 3 -2.50 -43.51 -8.29
N PHE A 4 -1.79 -44.03 -7.30
CA PHE A 4 -2.34 -44.69 -6.12
C PHE A 4 -2.00 -43.95 -4.83
N ARG A 5 -2.94 -43.91 -3.88
CA ARG A 5 -2.69 -43.48 -2.49
C ARG A 5 -3.02 -44.65 -1.57
N GLY A 6 -1.98 -45.29 -1.03
CA GLY A 6 -2.12 -46.62 -0.44
C GLY A 6 -2.55 -47.62 -1.54
N GLU A 7 -3.64 -48.34 -1.31
CA GLU A 7 -4.20 -49.32 -2.27
C GLU A 7 -5.27 -48.71 -3.20
N LYS A 8 -5.65 -47.45 -3.00
CA LYS A 8 -6.74 -46.82 -3.76
C LYS A 8 -6.20 -46.10 -5.00
N LEU A 9 -6.73 -46.45 -6.18
CA LEU A 9 -6.51 -45.69 -7.41
C LEU A 9 -7.21 -44.32 -7.29
N ILE A 10 -6.44 -43.24 -7.43
CA ILE A 10 -6.93 -41.87 -7.28
C ILE A 10 -6.91 -41.06 -8.58
N ASN A 11 -6.04 -41.43 -9.54
CA ASN A 11 -5.98 -40.75 -10.84
C ASN A 11 -5.28 -41.60 -11.91
N THR A 12 -5.47 -41.22 -13.17
CA THR A 12 -4.74 -41.75 -14.34
C THR A 12 -4.08 -40.60 -15.08
N MET A 13 -2.84 -40.82 -15.55
CA MET A 13 -2.03 -39.79 -16.18
C MET A 13 -1.65 -40.08 -17.63
N GLY A 14 -1.67 -39.03 -18.45
CA GLY A 14 -1.34 -39.04 -19.87
C GLY A 14 0.01 -38.38 -20.22
N SER A 15 0.33 -38.34 -21.51
CA SER A 15 1.55 -37.68 -22.02
C SER A 15 1.52 -36.17 -21.79
N GLY A 16 2.65 -35.58 -21.41
CA GLY A 16 2.79 -34.14 -21.12
C GLY A 16 2.32 -33.74 -19.71
N GLU A 17 1.83 -34.70 -18.91
CA GLU A 17 1.47 -34.45 -17.52
C GLU A 17 2.67 -34.57 -16.59
N VAL A 18 2.65 -33.78 -15.51
CA VAL A 18 3.73 -33.67 -14.53
C VAL A 18 3.24 -34.24 -13.21
N PHE A 19 4.11 -34.95 -12.49
CA PHE A 19 3.85 -35.47 -11.15
C PHE A 19 5.06 -35.31 -10.23
N GLY A 20 4.83 -35.36 -8.91
CA GLY A 20 5.86 -35.21 -7.88
C GLY A 20 6.12 -33.75 -7.48
N GLU A 21 5.38 -32.81 -8.07
CA GLU A 21 5.43 -31.37 -7.81
C GLU A 21 5.10 -31.02 -6.36
N VAL A 22 4.16 -31.74 -5.73
CA VAL A 22 3.77 -31.48 -4.35
C VAL A 22 4.95 -31.70 -3.41
N SER A 23 5.63 -32.85 -3.51
CA SER A 23 6.78 -33.16 -2.66
C SER A 23 7.96 -32.22 -2.94
N LEU A 24 8.17 -31.85 -4.22
CA LEU A 24 9.19 -30.90 -4.63
C LEU A 24 8.96 -29.50 -4.01
N LEU A 25 7.72 -29.03 -4.01
CA LEU A 25 7.32 -27.70 -3.53
C LEU A 25 7.14 -27.62 -2.01
N THR A 26 6.53 -28.63 -1.39
CA THR A 26 6.18 -28.60 0.05
C THR A 26 7.27 -29.16 0.93
N GLY A 27 8.21 -29.94 0.38
CA GLY A 27 9.22 -30.68 1.12
C GLY A 27 8.66 -31.87 1.92
N GLU A 28 7.36 -32.18 1.79
CA GLU A 28 6.75 -33.33 2.45
C GLU A 28 7.08 -34.64 1.72
N PRO A 29 7.04 -35.79 2.42
CA PRO A 29 7.16 -37.10 1.79
C PRO A 29 6.14 -37.30 0.67
N ARG A 30 6.47 -38.19 -0.29
CA ARG A 30 5.61 -38.47 -1.45
C ARG A 30 4.18 -38.83 -1.01
N SER A 31 3.21 -38.11 -1.55
CA SER A 31 1.78 -38.23 -1.18
C SER A 31 1.05 -39.35 -1.91
N ALA A 32 1.62 -39.85 -3.02
CA ALA A 32 1.05 -40.90 -3.87
C ALA A 32 2.17 -41.67 -4.59
N THR A 33 1.83 -42.88 -5.04
CA THR A 33 2.68 -43.76 -5.86
C THR A 33 2.18 -43.73 -7.29
N VAL A 34 3.08 -43.49 -8.25
CA VAL A 34 2.76 -43.52 -9.69
C VAL A 34 3.35 -44.79 -10.29
N ILE A 35 2.52 -45.59 -10.96
CA ILE A 35 2.91 -46.85 -11.59
C ILE A 35 2.80 -46.72 -13.12
N ALA A 36 3.89 -47.06 -13.79
CA ALA A 36 3.96 -47.10 -15.24
C ALA A 36 3.13 -48.29 -15.79
N GLN A 37 2.17 -48.00 -16.67
CA GLN A 37 1.38 -49.02 -17.37
C GLN A 37 1.95 -49.34 -18.76
N THR A 38 2.86 -48.51 -19.26
CA THR A 38 3.56 -48.65 -20.53
C THR A 38 5.00 -48.17 -20.36
N PRO A 39 5.94 -48.57 -21.23
CA PRO A 39 7.25 -47.93 -21.33
C PRO A 39 7.07 -46.40 -21.48
N MET A 40 7.86 -45.63 -20.75
CA MET A 40 7.77 -44.17 -20.70
C MET A 40 9.16 -43.54 -20.61
N GLU A 41 9.29 -42.36 -21.22
CA GLU A 41 10.44 -41.48 -21.04
C GLU A 41 9.99 -40.27 -20.22
N LEU A 42 10.78 -39.93 -19.21
CA LEU A 42 10.45 -38.87 -18.26
C LEU A 42 11.62 -37.90 -18.14
N TYR A 43 11.30 -36.61 -18.09
CA TYR A 43 12.26 -35.58 -17.71
C TYR A 43 12.18 -35.35 -16.20
N GLN A 44 13.26 -35.63 -15.49
CA GLN A 44 13.34 -35.47 -14.05
C GLN A 44 13.99 -34.13 -13.68
N LEU A 45 13.34 -33.39 -12.77
CA LEU A 45 13.88 -32.19 -12.15
C LEU A 45 14.24 -32.47 -10.69
N HIS A 46 15.48 -32.21 -10.31
CA HIS A 46 15.94 -32.35 -8.92
C HIS A 46 15.60 -31.12 -8.08
N GLN A 47 15.33 -31.33 -6.79
CA GLN A 47 14.98 -30.27 -5.84
C GLN A 47 16.09 -29.21 -5.71
N GLU A 48 17.35 -29.62 -5.75
CA GLU A 48 18.49 -28.70 -5.70
C GLU A 48 18.52 -27.76 -6.91
N HIS A 49 18.31 -28.28 -8.12
CA HIS A 49 18.25 -27.48 -9.34
C HIS A 49 17.03 -26.56 -9.36
N PHE A 50 15.89 -27.04 -8.85
CA PHE A 50 14.70 -26.22 -8.70
C PHE A 50 14.98 -25.04 -7.75
N ASN A 51 15.54 -25.30 -6.57
CA ASN A 51 15.90 -24.26 -5.59
C ASN A 51 16.95 -23.27 -6.13
N HIS A 52 17.91 -23.74 -6.94
CA HIS A 52 18.92 -22.89 -7.56
C HIS A 52 18.33 -21.97 -8.65
N VAL A 53 17.33 -22.42 -9.40
CA VAL A 53 16.62 -21.56 -10.36
C VAL A 53 15.75 -20.53 -9.64
N LEU A 54 15.13 -20.93 -8.52
CA LEU A 54 14.35 -20.03 -7.68
C LEU A 54 15.21 -18.92 -7.06
N SER A 55 16.46 -19.21 -6.67
CA SER A 55 17.36 -18.20 -6.08
C SER A 55 17.86 -17.16 -7.09
N TRP A 56 17.92 -17.50 -8.37
CA TRP A 56 18.39 -16.61 -9.43
C TRP A 56 17.27 -15.77 -10.09
N SER A 57 16.02 -16.23 -10.03
CA SER A 57 14.89 -15.49 -10.62
C SER A 57 13.61 -15.61 -9.77
N PRO A 58 13.43 -14.69 -8.81
CA PRO A 58 12.22 -14.64 -7.98
C PRO A 58 10.92 -14.48 -8.78
N HIS A 59 11.00 -13.87 -9.97
CA HIS A 59 9.84 -13.69 -10.84
C HIS A 59 9.39 -15.02 -11.49
N LEU A 60 10.34 -15.90 -11.83
CA LEU A 60 10.06 -17.23 -12.38
C LEU A 60 9.41 -18.13 -11.31
N ALA A 61 9.82 -17.99 -10.05
CA ALA A 61 9.26 -18.69 -8.89
C ALA A 61 7.75 -18.41 -8.72
N TRP A 62 7.36 -17.15 -8.88
CA TRP A 62 5.96 -16.74 -8.77
C TRP A 62 5.10 -17.26 -9.91
N ALA A 63 5.61 -17.22 -11.15
CA ALA A 63 4.90 -17.75 -12.31
C ALA A 63 4.68 -19.28 -12.23
N LEU A 64 5.71 -20.01 -11.81
CA LEU A 64 5.65 -21.47 -11.62
C LEU A 64 4.71 -21.86 -10.49
N SER A 65 4.79 -21.19 -9.33
CA SER A 65 3.92 -21.46 -8.19
C SER A 65 2.46 -21.19 -8.49
N ARG A 66 2.13 -20.10 -9.21
CA ARG A 66 0.75 -19.78 -9.63
C ARG A 66 0.19 -20.76 -10.66
N SER A 67 1.05 -21.34 -11.51
CA SER A 67 0.68 -22.38 -12.46
C SER A 67 0.42 -23.72 -11.76
N LEU A 68 1.28 -24.09 -10.81
CA LEU A 68 1.17 -25.33 -10.03
C LEU A 68 0.00 -25.27 -9.05
N ALA A 69 -0.22 -24.15 -8.36
CA ALA A 69 -1.35 -23.94 -7.45
C ALA A 69 -2.70 -24.09 -8.18
N ARG A 70 -2.80 -23.59 -9.41
CA ARG A 70 -4.02 -23.74 -10.24
C ARG A 70 -4.28 -25.20 -10.64
N ARG A 71 -3.25 -26.01 -10.83
CA ARG A 71 -3.40 -27.44 -11.17
C ARG A 71 -3.69 -28.30 -9.93
N LEU A 72 -3.21 -27.89 -8.76
CA LEU A 72 -3.47 -28.55 -7.48
C LEU A 72 -4.88 -28.30 -6.92
N GLN A 73 -5.59 -27.28 -7.37
CA GLN A 73 -7.01 -27.07 -7.01
C GLN A 73 -7.94 -28.20 -7.50
N PHE A 74 -7.47 -29.03 -8.45
CA PHE A 74 -8.20 -30.15 -9.04
C PHE A 74 -7.91 -31.52 -8.38
N ALA A 75 -6.98 -31.63 -7.41
CA ALA A 75 -6.68 -32.88 -6.69
C ALA A 75 -6.91 -32.74 -5.17
N THR A 76 -7.56 -33.75 -4.59
CA THR A 76 -8.38 -33.76 -3.37
C THR A 76 -7.72 -33.42 -2.00
N ASP A 77 -8.53 -32.80 -1.12
CA ASP A 77 -8.53 -32.71 0.36
C ASP A 77 -7.34 -32.18 1.18
N SER A 78 -6.20 -31.81 0.61
CA SER A 78 -5.14 -31.13 1.38
C SER A 78 -5.26 -29.59 1.40
N ARG A 79 -6.43 -29.05 1.02
CA ARG A 79 -6.68 -27.64 0.70
C ARG A 79 -6.23 -26.65 1.78
N VAL A 80 -6.63 -26.86 3.03
CA VAL A 80 -6.39 -25.86 4.10
C VAL A 80 -4.94 -25.82 4.55
N ALA A 81 -4.25 -26.96 4.58
CA ALA A 81 -2.85 -27.03 5.01
C ALA A 81 -1.88 -26.48 3.96
N ILE A 82 -2.20 -26.66 2.68
CA ILE A 82 -1.37 -26.25 1.55
C ILE A 82 -1.61 -24.77 1.19
N GLU A 83 -2.86 -24.27 1.21
CA GLU A 83 -3.13 -22.82 1.06
C GLU A 83 -2.43 -22.00 2.15
N HIS A 84 -2.52 -22.41 3.42
CA HIS A 84 -1.80 -21.73 4.50
C HIS A 84 -0.28 -21.76 4.32
N LYS A 85 0.29 -22.87 3.82
CA LYS A 85 1.73 -22.96 3.53
C LYS A 85 2.13 -22.15 2.30
N LEU A 86 1.31 -22.11 1.25
CA LEU A 86 1.51 -21.28 0.07
C LEU A 86 1.40 -19.79 0.39
N ASP A 87 0.47 -19.40 1.25
CA ASP A 87 0.36 -18.02 1.71
C ASP A 87 1.53 -17.64 2.61
N ARG A 88 2.00 -18.55 3.49
CA ARG A 88 3.24 -18.34 4.23
C ARG A 88 4.47 -18.29 3.33
N TRP A 89 4.56 -19.13 2.30
CA TRP A 89 5.70 -19.16 1.37
C TRP A 89 5.67 -17.96 0.42
N ARG A 90 4.49 -17.52 -0.01
CA ARG A 90 4.26 -16.25 -0.72
C ARG A 90 4.64 -15.06 0.15
N GLN A 91 4.21 -15.03 1.41
CA GLN A 91 4.64 -14.04 2.39
C GLN A 91 6.15 -14.08 2.58
N GLN A 92 6.78 -15.26 2.68
CA GLN A 92 8.24 -15.38 2.80
C GLN A 92 9.00 -14.91 1.55
N LEU A 93 8.49 -15.19 0.34
CA LEU A 93 9.08 -14.70 -0.90
C LEU A 93 8.87 -13.20 -1.10
N ILE A 94 7.73 -12.64 -0.68
CA ILE A 94 7.51 -11.20 -0.66
C ILE A 94 8.43 -10.56 0.40
N THR A 95 8.57 -11.17 1.58
CA THR A 95 9.48 -10.72 2.64
C THR A 95 10.95 -10.81 2.25
N GLN A 96 11.33 -11.80 1.43
CA GLN A 96 12.71 -11.96 0.95
C GLN A 96 13.00 -11.18 -0.34
N ALA A 97 12.08 -11.11 -1.30
CA ALA A 97 12.30 -10.48 -2.61
C ALA A 97 11.91 -9.00 -2.65
N GLU A 98 10.99 -8.54 -1.80
CA GLU A 98 10.55 -7.13 -1.76
C GLU A 98 11.45 -6.27 -0.86
N LEU A 99 12.41 -6.88 -0.14
CA LEU A 99 13.39 -6.17 0.71
C LEU A 99 14.84 -6.25 0.22
N ASP A 100 15.26 -7.30 -0.52
CA ASP A 100 16.66 -7.44 -0.97
C ASP A 100 17.03 -6.51 -2.15
N LEU A 101 16.05 -5.97 -2.89
CA LEU A 101 16.33 -5.10 -4.04
C LEU A 101 16.57 -3.63 -3.67
N LEU A 102 16.26 -3.21 -2.43
CA LEU A 102 16.56 -1.86 -1.91
C LEU A 102 17.54 -1.85 -0.72
N ILE A 103 17.83 -3.00 -0.09
CA ILE A 103 18.71 -3.10 1.09
C ILE A 103 20.02 -3.81 0.71
N ARG A 104 20.77 -3.24 -0.23
CA ARG A 104 22.20 -3.61 -0.39
C ARG A 104 23.14 -2.62 0.30
N GLU A 105 22.60 -1.56 0.89
CA GLU A 105 23.28 -0.70 1.85
C GLU A 105 22.76 -1.02 3.24
N ASP A 106 23.64 -1.57 4.08
CA ASP A 106 23.58 -1.74 5.53
C ASP A 106 22.22 -1.38 6.19
N PRO A 107 21.44 -2.34 6.73
CA PRO A 107 20.12 -2.06 7.32
C PRO A 107 20.17 -1.02 8.45
N ALA A 108 21.32 -0.81 9.09
CA ALA A 108 21.51 0.25 10.07
C ALA A 108 21.60 1.66 9.43
N ILE A 109 22.13 1.77 8.20
CA ILE A 109 22.12 3.00 7.40
C ILE A 109 20.72 3.28 6.91
N LEU A 110 19.97 2.25 6.48
CA LEU A 110 18.58 2.41 6.04
C LEU A 110 17.65 2.79 7.21
N GLU A 111 17.82 2.19 8.39
CA GLU A 111 17.09 2.60 9.60
C GLU A 111 17.43 4.04 9.99
N LYS A 112 18.71 4.44 9.92
CA LYS A 112 19.13 5.84 10.13
C LYS A 112 18.60 6.78 9.07
N LEU A 113 18.60 6.39 7.80
CA LEU A 113 18.09 7.19 6.70
C LEU A 113 16.60 7.36 6.85
N VAL A 114 15.81 6.29 7.05
CA VAL A 114 14.37 6.35 7.30
C VAL A 114 14.05 7.16 8.55
N LYS A 115 14.78 7.01 9.66
CA LYS A 115 14.58 7.88 10.84
C LYS A 115 14.87 9.35 10.56
N ASN A 116 15.89 9.64 9.76
CA ASN A 116 16.28 11.01 9.42
C ASN A 116 15.41 11.62 8.29
N SER A 117 14.87 10.79 7.41
CA SER A 117 14.11 11.20 6.22
C SER A 117 12.60 11.07 6.39
N ALA A 118 12.09 10.29 7.35
CA ALA A 118 10.66 10.20 7.63
C ALA A 118 10.05 11.55 8.05
N PRO A 119 10.67 12.35 8.95
CA PRO A 119 10.16 13.69 9.25
C PRO A 119 10.17 14.58 8.01
N PHE A 120 11.17 14.44 7.15
CA PHE A 120 11.31 15.23 5.93
C PHE A 120 10.30 14.83 4.85
N ALA A 121 10.05 13.53 4.66
CA ALA A 121 9.09 13.00 3.71
C ALA A 121 7.65 13.38 4.09
N ILE A 122 7.33 13.32 5.38
CA ILE A 122 6.04 13.76 5.91
C ILE A 122 5.84 15.27 5.71
N VAL A 123 6.89 16.08 5.95
CA VAL A 123 6.86 17.52 5.72
C VAL A 123 6.72 17.85 4.23
N ILE A 124 7.42 17.14 3.34
CA ILE A 124 7.26 17.32 1.89
C ILE A 124 5.85 16.97 1.43
N GLY A 125 5.28 15.86 1.93
CA GLY A 125 3.91 15.46 1.63
C GLY A 125 2.89 16.51 2.04
N THR A 126 2.99 17.03 3.27
CA THR A 126 2.11 18.10 3.76
C THR A 126 2.29 19.41 2.99
N LEU A 127 3.52 19.76 2.59
CA LEU A 127 3.78 20.98 1.83
C LEU A 127 3.19 20.94 0.41
N ILE A 128 3.13 19.78 -0.23
CA ILE A 128 2.55 19.63 -1.58
C ILE A 128 1.06 20.02 -1.59
N ASP A 129 0.35 19.79 -0.49
CA ASP A 129 -1.07 20.15 -0.36
C ASP A 129 -1.26 21.57 0.19
N ASN A 130 -0.50 21.92 1.23
CA ASN A 130 -0.66 23.18 1.95
C ASN A 130 -0.24 24.43 1.15
N ILE A 131 0.72 24.31 0.22
CA ILE A 131 1.20 25.45 -0.58
C ILE A 131 0.11 25.96 -1.55
N PRO A 132 -0.49 25.11 -2.41
CA PRO A 132 -1.62 25.49 -3.24
C PRO A 132 -2.79 26.07 -2.43
N GLU A 133 -3.15 25.41 -1.33
CA GLU A 133 -4.29 25.80 -0.49
C GLU A 133 -4.09 27.18 0.14
N SER A 134 -2.90 27.44 0.69
CA SER A 134 -2.55 28.73 1.29
C SER A 134 -2.58 29.86 0.27
N ALA A 135 -2.08 29.63 -0.94
CA ALA A 135 -2.10 30.62 -2.01
C ALA A 135 -3.55 30.97 -2.43
N VAL A 136 -4.43 29.97 -2.53
CA VAL A 136 -5.85 30.16 -2.85
C VAL A 136 -6.57 30.95 -1.74
N ILE A 137 -6.31 30.63 -0.47
CA ILE A 137 -6.85 31.39 0.67
C ILE A 137 -6.42 32.87 0.56
N GLY A 138 -5.15 33.12 0.24
CA GLY A 138 -4.61 34.45 0.02
C GLY A 138 -5.29 35.22 -1.12
N MET A 139 -5.44 34.57 -2.28
CA MET A 139 -6.13 35.16 -3.45
C MET A 139 -7.59 35.50 -3.17
N ASN A 140 -8.26 34.82 -2.24
CA ASN A 140 -9.66 35.08 -1.92
C ASN A 140 -9.84 35.98 -0.68
N ALA A 141 -8.75 36.44 -0.04
CA ALA A 141 -8.82 37.20 1.20
C ALA A 141 -9.41 38.62 1.03
N GLY A 142 -9.40 39.15 -0.20
CA GLY A 142 -9.95 40.47 -0.55
C GLY A 142 -11.43 40.46 -0.96
N ASP A 143 -12.00 39.29 -1.25
CA ASP A 143 -13.36 39.16 -1.76
C ASP A 143 -14.40 39.24 -0.63
N SER A 144 -15.48 40.00 -0.86
CA SER A 144 -16.60 40.15 0.08
C SER A 144 -17.41 38.86 0.29
N HIS A 145 -17.13 37.83 -0.52
CA HIS A 145 -17.76 36.49 -0.47
C HIS A 145 -16.81 35.41 0.05
N PHE A 146 -15.78 35.78 0.81
CA PHE A 146 -14.90 34.82 1.42
C PHE A 146 -15.69 33.86 2.33
N SER A 147 -15.88 32.64 1.84
CA SER A 147 -16.72 31.65 2.48
C SER A 147 -16.02 31.15 3.74
N LEU A 148 -16.52 31.58 4.90
CA LEU A 148 -16.13 31.01 6.20
C LEU A 148 -16.23 29.47 6.17
N SER A 149 -17.17 28.93 5.39
CA SER A 149 -17.35 27.49 5.17
C SER A 149 -16.14 26.85 4.47
N PHE A 150 -15.50 27.52 3.53
CA PHE A 150 -14.27 27.04 2.89
C PHE A 150 -13.11 26.98 3.90
N LEU A 151 -12.86 28.05 4.66
CA LEU A 151 -11.82 28.03 5.71
C LEU A 151 -12.05 26.94 6.75
N LEU A 152 -13.30 26.75 7.16
CA LEU A 152 -13.63 25.70 8.12
C LEU A 152 -13.41 24.31 7.53
N ALA A 153 -13.70 24.10 6.25
CA ALA A 153 -13.43 22.83 5.57
C ALA A 153 -11.92 22.53 5.52
N VAL A 154 -11.11 23.52 5.10
CA VAL A 154 -9.65 23.45 5.09
C VAL A 154 -9.07 23.18 6.49
N PHE A 155 -9.62 23.82 7.52
CA PHE A 155 -9.20 23.59 8.90
C PHE A 155 -9.53 22.16 9.37
N ILE A 156 -10.73 21.68 9.05
CA ILE A 156 -11.20 20.35 9.43
C ILE A 156 -10.40 19.25 8.73
N SER A 157 -9.95 19.44 7.48
CA SER A 157 -9.10 18.48 6.76
C SER A 157 -7.66 18.46 7.29
N ASN A 158 -7.07 19.62 7.54
CA ASN A 158 -5.68 19.71 7.99
C ASN A 158 -5.46 19.26 9.43
N PHE A 159 -6.49 19.31 10.30
CA PHE A 159 -6.34 18.97 11.71
C PHE A 159 -6.02 17.47 11.96
N PRO A 160 -6.77 16.49 11.41
CA PRO A 160 -6.43 15.08 11.51
C PRO A 160 -5.05 14.75 10.91
N GLU A 161 -4.70 15.39 9.80
CA GLU A 161 -3.42 15.16 9.12
C GLU A 161 -2.25 15.65 9.96
N ALA A 162 -2.35 16.85 10.54
CA ALA A 162 -1.34 17.38 11.45
C ALA A 162 -1.16 16.49 12.68
N LEU A 163 -2.26 15.94 13.22
CA LEU A 163 -2.22 15.03 14.35
C LEU A 163 -1.56 13.69 13.98
N SER A 164 -1.96 13.07 12.86
CA SER A 164 -1.40 11.80 12.37
C SER A 164 0.09 11.92 12.02
N SER A 165 0.47 13.02 11.37
CA SER A 165 1.85 13.36 11.04
C SER A 165 2.70 13.56 12.31
N ALA A 166 2.21 14.30 13.29
CA ALA A 166 2.92 14.54 14.55
C ALA A 166 3.07 13.25 15.39
N THR A 167 2.04 12.41 15.45
CA THR A 167 2.12 11.11 16.15
C THR A 167 3.06 10.15 15.41
N GLY A 168 3.02 10.10 14.08
CA GLY A 168 3.93 9.32 13.24
C GLY A 168 5.39 9.74 13.43
N MET A 169 5.69 11.05 13.41
CA MET A 169 7.04 11.56 13.69
C MET A 169 7.52 11.20 15.11
N LYS A 170 6.63 11.26 16.10
CA LYS A 170 6.94 10.90 17.49
C LYS A 170 7.23 9.39 17.63
N GLN A 171 6.47 8.53 16.94
CA GLN A 171 6.70 7.08 16.91
C GLN A 171 7.99 6.71 16.19
N ALA A 172 8.38 7.48 15.15
CA ALA A 172 9.68 7.34 14.47
C ALA A 172 10.88 7.79 15.33
N GLY A 173 10.64 8.32 16.54
CA GLY A 173 11.69 8.75 17.48
C GLY A 173 12.11 10.22 17.36
N THR A 174 11.36 11.04 16.62
CA THR A 174 11.62 12.47 16.47
C THR A 174 11.32 13.21 17.77
N LYS A 175 12.18 14.15 18.19
CA LYS A 175 11.99 14.92 19.42
C LYS A 175 10.83 15.91 19.27
N THR A 176 10.03 16.10 20.33
CA THR A 176 8.90 17.04 20.33
C THR A 176 9.30 18.46 19.93
N THR A 177 10.49 18.93 20.32
CA THR A 177 10.99 20.26 19.94
C THR A 177 11.27 20.38 18.44
N GLN A 178 11.74 19.31 17.79
CA GLN A 178 11.96 19.27 16.35
C GLN A 178 10.63 19.25 15.60
N ILE A 179 9.66 18.47 16.10
CA ILE A 179 8.30 18.41 15.54
C ILE A 179 7.65 19.81 15.60
N LEU A 180 7.70 20.48 16.76
CA LEU A 180 7.18 21.84 16.92
C LEU A 180 7.89 22.85 16.00
N GLY A 181 9.22 22.74 15.85
CA GLY A 181 9.98 23.60 14.94
C GLY A 181 9.58 23.41 13.47
N LEU A 182 9.38 22.17 13.03
CA LEU A 182 8.90 21.85 11.68
C LEU A 182 7.51 22.44 11.43
N TRP A 183 6.58 22.27 12.37
CA TRP A 183 5.22 22.82 12.23
C TRP A 183 5.19 24.35 12.24
N MET A 184 5.98 25.00 13.09
CA MET A 184 6.11 26.46 13.06
C MET A 184 6.70 26.96 11.72
N GLY A 185 7.65 26.22 11.15
CA GLY A 185 8.21 26.51 9.83
C GLY A 185 7.17 26.35 8.72
N ALA A 186 6.39 25.27 8.75
CA ALA A 186 5.30 25.04 7.80
C ALA A 186 4.25 26.16 7.87
N VAL A 187 3.81 26.55 9.07
CA VAL A 187 2.85 27.65 9.26
C VAL A 187 3.38 28.97 8.71
N MET A 188 4.65 29.31 8.97
CA MET A 188 5.25 30.51 8.38
C MET A 188 5.27 30.45 6.86
N LEU A 189 5.66 29.32 6.28
CA LEU A 189 5.71 29.15 4.83
C LEU A 189 4.31 29.27 4.21
N CYS A 190 3.29 28.65 4.80
CA CYS A 190 1.89 28.82 4.41
C CYS A 190 1.46 30.29 4.46
N GLY A 191 1.83 31.01 5.52
CA GLY A 191 1.57 32.46 5.63
C GLY A 191 2.22 33.27 4.51
N ILE A 192 3.47 32.96 4.14
CA ILE A 192 4.16 33.59 3.00
C ILE A 192 3.45 33.26 1.69
N CYS A 193 3.05 32.00 1.48
CA CYS A 193 2.30 31.58 0.29
C CYS A 193 0.94 32.28 0.20
N ALA A 194 0.24 32.50 1.31
CA ALA A 194 -1.01 33.25 1.34
C ALA A 194 -0.82 34.72 0.99
N VAL A 195 0.19 35.39 1.57
CA VAL A 195 0.52 36.78 1.20
C VAL A 195 0.90 36.87 -0.28
N ALA A 196 1.72 35.94 -0.77
CA ALA A 196 2.09 35.87 -2.18
C ALA A 196 0.85 35.67 -3.07
N GLY A 197 -0.06 34.76 -2.68
CA GLY A 197 -1.34 34.54 -3.35
C GLY A 197 -2.14 35.84 -3.48
N HIS A 198 -2.33 36.57 -2.38
CA HIS A 198 -3.05 37.85 -2.41
C HIS A 198 -2.41 38.89 -3.34
N VAL A 199 -1.08 39.00 -3.34
CA VAL A 199 -0.37 39.94 -4.21
C VAL A 199 -0.45 39.54 -5.70
N LEU A 200 -0.39 38.23 -5.99
CA LEU A 200 -0.41 37.69 -7.35
C LEU A 200 -1.82 37.48 -7.92
N GLU A 201 -2.87 37.70 -7.12
CA GLU A 201 -4.29 37.52 -7.49
C GLU A 201 -4.61 38.17 -8.85
N SER A 202 -4.21 39.43 -9.03
CA SER A 202 -4.46 40.22 -10.24
C SER A 202 -3.75 39.71 -11.51
N HIS A 203 -2.77 38.81 -11.39
CA HIS A 203 -1.95 38.31 -12.50
C HIS A 203 -2.12 36.80 -12.73
N THR A 204 -2.91 36.11 -11.90
CA THR A 204 -3.04 34.66 -11.95
C THR A 204 -4.27 34.26 -12.77
N PRO A 205 -4.11 33.48 -13.86
CA PRO A 205 -5.26 33.00 -14.63
C PRO A 205 -6.17 32.10 -13.78
N GLU A 206 -7.49 32.24 -13.89
CA GLU A 206 -8.48 31.40 -13.19
C GLU A 206 -8.26 29.90 -13.42
N LEU A 207 -7.79 29.51 -14.61
CA LEU A 207 -7.46 28.14 -14.95
C LEU A 207 -6.39 27.55 -14.02
N PHE A 208 -5.39 28.35 -13.62
CA PHE A 208 -4.33 27.89 -12.74
C PHE A 208 -4.86 27.64 -11.32
N ILE A 209 -5.75 28.49 -10.83
CA ILE A 209 -6.43 28.35 -9.54
C ILE A 209 -7.28 27.07 -9.55
N ALA A 210 -8.08 26.87 -10.59
CA ALA A 210 -8.92 25.68 -10.73
C ALA A 210 -8.09 24.38 -10.85
N LEU A 211 -6.98 24.40 -11.60
CA LEU A 211 -6.06 23.26 -11.70
C LEU A 211 -5.38 22.96 -10.36
N ALA A 212 -4.94 23.98 -9.64
CA ALA A 212 -4.32 23.83 -8.32
C ALA A 212 -5.31 23.21 -7.32
N GLN A 213 -6.55 23.72 -7.26
CA GLN A 213 -7.61 23.19 -6.41
C GLN A 213 -8.02 21.76 -6.79
N ALA A 214 -8.15 21.46 -8.09
CA ALA A 214 -8.48 20.11 -8.55
C ALA A 214 -7.36 19.11 -8.23
N THR A 215 -6.10 19.54 -8.33
CA THR A 215 -4.94 18.71 -8.00
C THR A 215 -4.86 18.45 -6.49
N ALA A 216 -5.06 19.48 -5.66
CA ALA A 216 -5.11 19.36 -4.20
C ALA A 216 -6.27 18.46 -3.74
N GLY A 217 -7.49 18.72 -4.25
CA GLY A 217 -8.66 17.86 -3.98
C GLY A 217 -8.46 16.41 -4.41
N GLY A 218 -7.79 16.19 -5.55
CA GLY A 218 -7.39 14.86 -6.01
C GLY A 218 -6.34 14.19 -5.10
N ALA A 219 -5.38 14.95 -4.59
CA ALA A 219 -4.36 14.47 -3.65
C ALA A 219 -4.97 14.07 -2.30
N ILE A 220 -5.91 14.87 -1.75
CA ILE A 220 -6.65 14.55 -0.53
C ILE A 220 -7.48 13.26 -0.73
N LEU A 221 -8.19 13.12 -1.85
CA LEU A 221 -8.94 11.89 -2.15
C LEU A 221 -8.01 10.67 -2.27
N ALA A 222 -6.84 10.83 -2.90
CA ALA A 222 -5.85 9.76 -3.00
C ALA A 222 -5.29 9.39 -1.62
N MET A 223 -4.96 10.36 -0.76
CA MET A 223 -4.54 10.10 0.62
C MET A 223 -5.63 9.39 1.42
N LEU A 224 -6.85 9.90 1.41
CA LEU A 224 -7.98 9.29 2.10
C LEU A 224 -8.19 7.84 1.66
N ALA A 225 -8.11 7.57 0.36
CA ALA A 225 -8.28 6.22 -0.18
C ALA A 225 -7.10 5.28 0.16
N SER A 226 -5.86 5.80 0.15
CA SER A 226 -4.66 4.98 0.28
C SER A 226 -4.30 4.62 1.72
N THR A 227 -4.60 5.50 2.68
CA THR A 227 -4.13 5.34 4.07
C THR A 227 -5.24 5.56 5.09
N MET A 228 -5.99 6.67 5.01
CA MET A 228 -6.90 7.03 6.10
C MET A 228 -8.19 6.19 6.16
N MET A 229 -8.78 5.82 5.02
CA MET A 229 -9.97 4.95 5.02
C MET A 229 -9.64 3.55 5.56
N PRO A 230 -8.60 2.85 5.07
CA PRO A 230 -8.22 1.55 5.63
C PRO A 230 -8.00 1.60 7.15
N GLU A 231 -7.21 2.57 7.63
CA GLU A 231 -6.89 2.73 9.05
C GLU A 231 -8.12 3.07 9.89
N ALA A 232 -8.99 3.94 9.39
CA ALA A 232 -10.25 4.27 10.05
C ALA A 232 -11.16 3.04 10.20
N TYR A 233 -11.26 2.18 9.18
CA TYR A 233 -12.04 0.94 9.27
C TYR A 233 -11.43 -0.09 10.22
N GLU A 234 -10.11 -0.21 10.26
CA GLU A 234 -9.42 -1.11 11.20
C GLU A 234 -9.65 -0.68 12.66
N LEU A 235 -9.61 0.61 12.96
CA LEU A 235 -9.76 1.14 14.32
C LEU A 235 -11.22 1.36 14.75
N GLY A 236 -12.06 1.86 13.84
CA GLY A 236 -13.42 2.32 14.13
C GLY A 236 -14.55 1.38 13.69
N GLY A 237 -14.25 0.35 12.89
CA GLY A 237 -15.22 -0.63 12.41
C GLY A 237 -16.39 0.00 11.66
N SER A 238 -17.60 -0.56 11.83
CA SER A 238 -18.81 -0.13 11.09
C SER A 238 -19.31 1.27 11.45
N SER A 239 -18.82 1.88 12.54
CA SER A 239 -19.25 3.22 12.96
C SER A 239 -18.70 4.34 12.06
N VAL A 240 -17.59 4.08 11.36
CA VAL A 240 -16.92 5.03 10.45
C VAL A 240 -17.86 5.53 9.38
N VAL A 241 -18.67 4.65 8.78
CA VAL A 241 -19.63 4.98 7.72
C VAL A 241 -20.62 6.05 8.19
N LEU A 242 -21.18 5.88 9.39
CA LEU A 242 -22.12 6.83 9.98
C LEU A 242 -21.45 8.18 10.28
N SER A 243 -20.23 8.17 10.81
CA SER A 243 -19.45 9.37 11.06
C SER A 243 -19.11 10.13 9.77
N THR A 244 -18.74 9.43 8.68
CA THR A 244 -18.47 10.05 7.38
C THR A 244 -19.73 10.69 6.80
N ILE A 245 -20.88 10.01 6.84
CA ILE A 245 -22.16 10.56 6.37
C ILE A 245 -22.54 11.81 7.18
N MET A 246 -22.42 11.75 8.51
CA MET A 246 -22.69 12.90 9.38
C MET A 246 -21.78 14.09 9.08
N GLY A 247 -20.49 13.86 8.82
CA GLY A 247 -19.54 14.91 8.45
C GLY A 247 -19.94 15.62 7.15
N PHE A 248 -20.31 14.87 6.11
CA PHE A 248 -20.78 15.45 4.84
C PHE A 248 -22.09 16.21 4.99
N LEU A 249 -23.06 15.68 5.76
CA LEU A 249 -24.32 16.37 6.03
C LEU A 249 -24.10 17.67 6.79
N PHE A 250 -23.20 17.67 7.77
CA PHE A 250 -22.84 18.87 8.53
C PHE A 250 -22.17 19.93 7.64
N ALA A 251 -21.22 19.53 6.80
CA ALA A 251 -20.57 20.43 5.84
C ALA A 251 -21.56 21.03 4.84
N PHE A 252 -22.46 20.22 4.29
CA PHE A 252 -23.53 20.68 3.41
C PHE A 252 -24.46 21.68 4.10
N PHE A 253 -24.85 21.40 5.35
CA PHE A 253 -25.68 22.30 6.15
C PHE A 253 -24.99 23.65 6.36
N MET A 254 -23.71 23.65 6.76
CA MET A 254 -22.92 24.88 6.91
C MET A 254 -22.82 25.68 5.60
N SER A 255 -22.59 25.00 4.46
CA SER A 255 -22.55 25.65 3.16
C SER A 255 -23.90 26.24 2.73
N SER A 256 -25.03 25.68 3.19
CA SER A 256 -26.36 26.22 2.86
C SER A 256 -26.71 27.48 3.66
N MET A 257 -25.95 27.80 4.72
CA MET A 257 -26.15 28.96 5.58
C MET A 257 -25.23 30.14 5.26
N SER A 258 -24.19 29.94 4.44
CA SER A 258 -23.24 30.97 3.97
C SER A 258 -23.59 31.47 2.59
#